data_AF-A0A3N9NC09-F1
#
_entry.id   AF-A0A3N9NC09-F1
#
_cell.length_a   1.000
_cell.length_b   1.000
_cell.length_c   1.000
_cell.angle_alpha   90.00
_cell.angle_beta   90.00
_cell.angle_gamma   90.00
#
_symmetry.space_group_name_H-M   'P 1'
#
loop_
_entity.id
_entity.type
_entity.pdbx_description
1 polymer ?
#
loop_
_entity_poly.entity_id
_entity_poly.type
_entity_poly.pdbx_seq_one_letter_code
_entity_poly.pdbx_strand_id
1 'polypeptide(L)'
;PPLRKRKTDISVLADHFIRIYNRENEKKIKGISREAMDRLMKYDFPGNVRELENIIERAVILSRSDIIETRDLPLHTQEFSEKAVLDPYNFHNGYEEKVRAFEREMILAALNQTDGNQSAAARLLAMTERHLRSRMEKLGMK
;
A
#
# COMPACT_ATOMS: atom_id res chain seq x y z
N PRO A 1 6.07 3.36 20.06
CA PRO A 1 5.08 4.44 19.83
C PRO A 1 4.74 4.57 18.34
N PRO A 2 3.53 5.02 17.97
CA PRO A 2 3.18 5.31 16.57
C PRO A 2 4.09 6.37 15.96
N LEU A 3 4.49 6.22 14.70
CA LEU A 3 5.38 7.14 13.98
C LEU A 3 4.85 8.59 13.97
N ARG A 4 3.52 8.77 13.93
CA ARG A 4 2.88 10.10 14.07
C ARG A 4 3.26 10.88 15.34
N LYS A 5 3.63 10.18 16.42
CA LYS A 5 4.07 10.79 17.69
C LYS A 5 5.58 11.05 17.73
N ARG A 6 6.35 10.60 16.73
CA ARG A 6 7.81 10.67 16.62
C ARG A 6 8.24 11.24 15.27
N LYS A 7 7.74 12.42 14.92
CA LYS A 7 7.96 13.02 13.59
C LYS A 7 9.44 13.25 13.27
N THR A 8 10.27 13.49 14.27
CA THR A 8 11.73 13.62 14.13
C THR A 8 12.42 12.38 13.60
N ASP A 9 11.79 11.20 13.74
CA ASP A 9 12.37 9.95 13.27
C ASP A 9 12.05 9.68 11.80
N ILE A 10 11.07 10.39 11.23
CA ILE A 10 10.65 10.20 9.83
C ILE A 10 11.83 10.49 8.89
N SER A 11 12.58 11.56 9.11
CA SER A 11 13.74 11.89 8.28
C SER A 11 14.84 10.85 8.40
N VAL A 12 15.18 10.43 9.63
CA VAL A 12 16.23 9.44 9.90
C VAL A 12 15.89 8.08 9.29
N LEU A 13 14.63 7.65 9.43
CA LEU A 13 14.13 6.41 8.86
C LEU A 13 14.08 6.48 7.34
N ALA A 14 13.65 7.61 6.77
CA ALA A 14 13.64 7.80 5.33
C ALA A 14 15.06 7.68 4.73
N ASP A 15 16.05 8.34 5.33
CA ASP A 15 17.46 8.24 4.91
C ASP A 15 18.01 6.81 5.06
N HIS A 16 17.58 6.10 6.10
CA HIS A 16 17.91 4.69 6.27
C HIS A 16 17.36 3.83 5.13
N PHE A 17 16.06 3.94 4.83
CA PHE A 17 15.42 3.16 3.76
C PHE A 17 15.95 3.51 2.37
N ILE A 18 16.23 4.78 2.08
CA ILE A 18 16.86 5.19 0.81
C ILE A 18 18.18 4.45 0.58
N ARG A 19 19.02 4.32 1.63
CA ARG A 19 20.30 3.61 1.51
C ARG A 19 20.12 2.12 1.21
N ILE A 20 19.14 1.48 1.84
CA ILE A 20 18.81 0.07 1.59
C ILE A 20 18.36 -0.10 0.14
N TYR A 21 17.34 0.63 -0.29
CA TYR A 21 16.75 0.44 -1.61
C TYR A 21 17.61 0.97 -2.77
N ASN A 22 18.48 1.94 -2.52
CA ASN A 22 19.52 2.30 -3.51
C ASN A 22 20.42 1.10 -3.83
N ARG A 23 20.82 0.33 -2.81
CA ARG A 23 21.69 -0.84 -2.99
C ARG A 23 20.95 -1.97 -3.69
N GLU A 24 19.69 -2.21 -3.32
CA GLU A 24 18.89 -3.29 -3.89
C GLU A 24 18.46 -3.02 -5.34
N ASN A 25 18.21 -1.76 -5.71
CA ASN A 25 17.70 -1.37 -7.02
C ASN A 25 18.74 -0.69 -7.93
N GLU A 26 20.02 -0.71 -7.54
CA GLU A 26 21.12 -0.05 -8.28
C GLU A 26 20.87 1.45 -8.59
N LYS A 27 20.18 2.14 -7.68
CA LYS A 27 19.88 3.57 -7.77
C LYS A 27 20.92 4.41 -7.03
N LYS A 28 20.95 5.71 -7.33
CA LYS A 28 21.86 6.70 -6.72
C LYS A 28 21.10 7.89 -6.14
N ILE A 29 20.00 7.63 -5.44
CA ILE A 29 19.23 8.69 -4.78
C ILE A 29 20.04 9.27 -3.62
N LYS A 30 20.22 10.58 -3.63
CA LYS A 30 20.96 11.36 -2.63
C LYS A 30 20.09 11.87 -1.50
N GLY A 31 18.78 11.96 -1.70
CA GLY A 31 17.85 12.39 -0.66
C GLY A 31 16.44 12.71 -1.15
N ILE A 32 15.71 13.43 -0.31
CA ILE A 32 14.32 13.83 -0.54
C ILE A 32 14.26 15.36 -0.59
N SER A 33 13.52 15.90 -1.55
CA SER A 33 13.25 17.35 -1.63
C SER A 33 12.54 17.84 -0.36
N ARG A 34 12.71 19.12 -0.03
CA ARG A 34 12.11 19.71 1.18
C ARG A 34 10.59 19.57 1.17
N GLU A 35 9.97 19.83 0.03
CA GLU A 35 8.52 19.75 -0.17
C GLU A 35 8.00 18.33 0.02
N ALA A 36 8.74 17.33 -0.44
CA ALA A 36 8.41 15.92 -0.27
C ALA A 36 8.57 15.48 1.19
N MET A 37 9.64 15.91 1.86
CA MET A 37 9.85 15.64 3.28
C MET A 37 8.75 16.28 4.16
N ASP A 38 8.35 17.52 3.85
CA ASP A 38 7.26 18.20 4.54
C ASP A 38 5.92 17.45 4.39
N ARG A 39 5.69 16.82 3.22
CA ARG A 39 4.52 15.94 3.03
C ARG A 39 4.59 14.68 3.89
N LEU A 40 5.74 14.02 3.95
CA LEU A 40 5.94 12.85 4.82
C LEU A 40 5.68 13.20 6.28
N MET A 41 6.21 14.33 6.77
CA MET A 41 6.00 14.76 8.16
C MET A 41 4.55 15.09 8.52
N LYS A 42 3.73 15.47 7.54
CA LYS A 42 2.30 15.78 7.75
C LYS A 42 1.41 14.55 7.71
N TYR A 43 1.88 13.43 7.21
CA TYR A 43 1.10 12.20 7.06
C TYR A 43 0.99 11.42 8.38
N ASP A 44 -0.15 10.75 8.59
CA ASP A 44 -0.49 10.12 9.87
C ASP A 44 0.08 8.70 10.05
N PHE A 45 0.57 8.09 8.96
CA PHE A 45 1.12 6.74 8.92
C PHE A 45 0.28 5.69 9.69
N PRO A 46 -0.95 5.37 9.26
CA PRO A 46 -1.75 4.29 9.85
C PRO A 46 -0.99 2.95 9.92
N GLY A 47 -0.14 2.63 8.93
CA GLY A 47 0.74 1.46 8.89
C GLY A 47 2.10 1.67 9.58
N ASN A 48 2.28 2.81 10.26
CA ASN A 48 3.46 3.13 11.07
C ASN A 48 4.77 3.05 10.25
N VAL A 49 5.85 2.49 10.81
CA VAL A 49 7.15 2.39 10.13
C VAL A 49 7.11 1.59 8.83
N ARG A 50 6.29 0.53 8.74
CA ARG A 50 6.16 -0.28 7.52
C ARG A 50 5.58 0.53 6.36
N GLU A 51 4.66 1.43 6.63
CA GLU A 51 4.11 2.29 5.59
C GLU A 51 5.13 3.31 5.09
N LEU A 52 5.93 3.90 5.99
CA LEU A 52 7.04 4.76 5.60
C LEU A 52 8.05 4.01 4.73
N GLU A 53 8.44 2.80 5.13
CA GLU A 53 9.33 1.92 4.37
C GLU A 53 8.82 1.69 2.94
N ASN A 54 7.55 1.27 2.80
CA ASN A 54 6.91 1.05 1.50
C ASN A 54 6.85 2.32 0.63
N ILE A 55 6.55 3.47 1.24
CA ILE A 55 6.51 4.76 0.54
C ILE A 55 7.90 5.10 -0.03
N ILE A 56 8.95 4.90 0.76
CA ILE A 56 10.31 5.21 0.35
C ILE A 56 10.84 4.22 -0.70
N GLU A 57 10.58 2.92 -0.54
CA GLU A 57 10.92 1.92 -1.55
C GLU A 57 10.35 2.29 -2.92
N ARG A 58 9.03 2.55 -2.99
CA ARG A 58 8.36 2.92 -4.23
C ARG A 58 8.90 4.23 -4.81
N ALA A 59 9.15 5.22 -3.96
CA ALA A 59 9.74 6.48 -4.39
C ALA A 59 11.13 6.26 -5.01
N VAL A 60 11.95 5.34 -4.47
CA VAL A 60 13.27 4.99 -5.04
C VAL A 60 13.13 4.31 -6.40
N ILE A 61 12.18 3.39 -6.56
CA ILE A 61 11.92 2.69 -7.82
C ILE A 61 11.44 3.67 -8.89
N LEU A 62 10.45 4.51 -8.55
CA LEU A 62 9.77 5.43 -9.47
C LEU A 62 10.61 6.66 -9.83
N SER A 63 11.49 7.10 -8.92
CA SER A 63 12.28 8.30 -9.15
C SER A 63 13.19 8.13 -10.37
N ARG A 64 13.15 9.16 -11.21
CA ARG A 64 14.00 9.32 -12.39
C ARG A 64 15.22 10.21 -12.11
N SER A 65 15.28 10.80 -10.93
CA SER A 65 16.30 11.75 -10.50
C SER A 65 17.08 11.20 -9.29
N ASP A 66 18.16 11.87 -8.91
CA ASP A 66 18.87 11.61 -7.66
C ASP A 66 18.19 12.23 -6.43
N ILE A 67 17.10 12.99 -6.61
CA ILE A 67 16.29 13.55 -5.52
C ILE A 67 14.85 13.06 -5.67
N ILE A 68 14.27 12.56 -4.57
CA ILE A 68 12.85 12.20 -4.49
C ILE A 68 12.02 13.48 -4.38
N GLU A 69 11.14 13.70 -5.36
CA GLU A 69 10.21 14.82 -5.40
C GLU A 69 8.80 14.42 -4.92
N THR A 70 7.95 15.41 -4.68
CA THR A 70 6.57 15.18 -4.23
C THR A 70 5.76 14.31 -5.18
N ARG A 71 6.08 14.31 -6.47
CA ARG A 71 5.43 13.48 -7.50
C ARG A 71 5.83 12.01 -7.42
N ASP A 72 6.99 11.73 -6.83
CA ASP A 72 7.50 10.36 -6.64
C ASP A 72 6.98 9.76 -5.33
N LEU A 73 6.52 10.60 -4.41
CA LEU A 73 5.87 10.19 -3.17
C LEU A 73 4.42 9.81 -3.42
N PRO A 74 4.06 8.54 -3.22
CA PRO A 74 2.72 8.12 -3.51
C PRO A 74 1.93 8.27 -2.20
N LEU A 75 1.58 9.52 -1.86
CA LEU A 75 0.96 9.91 -0.58
C LEU A 75 -0.54 10.26 -0.72
N HIS A 76 -1.21 9.70 -1.72
CA HIS A 76 -2.58 10.09 -2.04
C HIS A 76 -3.61 9.16 -1.38
N THR A 77 -4.16 9.63 -0.26
CA THR A 77 -5.47 9.26 0.34
C THR A 77 -5.54 7.88 1.02
N GLN A 78 -6.55 7.61 1.85
CA GLN A 78 -6.77 6.29 2.49
C GLN A 78 -6.76 5.10 1.51
N GLU A 79 -7.07 5.35 0.24
CA GLU A 79 -6.88 4.40 -0.86
C GLU A 79 -5.43 3.91 -0.99
N PHE A 80 -4.43 4.64 -0.49
CA PHE A 80 -3.03 4.27 -0.56
C PHE A 80 -2.72 3.00 0.24
N SER A 81 -3.40 2.79 1.36
CA SER A 81 -3.28 1.57 2.16
C SER A 81 -3.77 0.34 1.39
N GLU A 82 -4.92 0.44 0.71
CA GLU A 82 -5.52 -0.69 -0.04
C GLU A 82 -4.86 -0.85 -1.43
N LYS A 83 -4.61 0.24 -2.16
CA LYS A 83 -3.92 0.22 -3.46
C LYS A 83 -2.44 -0.12 -3.37
N ALA A 84 -1.75 0.17 -2.26
CA ALA A 84 -0.38 -0.30 -2.07
C ALA A 84 -0.32 -1.82 -1.84
N VAL A 85 -1.34 -2.42 -1.22
CA VAL A 85 -1.41 -3.89 -1.08
C VAL A 85 -1.64 -4.55 -2.44
N LEU A 86 -2.41 -3.92 -3.31
CA LEU A 86 -2.69 -4.41 -4.67
C LEU A 86 -1.60 -4.07 -5.70
N ASP A 87 -0.58 -3.30 -5.33
CA ASP A 87 0.53 -3.01 -6.24
C ASP A 87 1.36 -4.28 -6.48
N PRO A 88 1.46 -4.81 -7.72
CA PRO A 88 2.28 -5.98 -8.01
C PRO A 88 3.76 -5.79 -7.67
N TYR A 89 4.26 -4.54 -7.65
CA TYR A 89 5.67 -4.23 -7.38
C TYR A 89 6.00 -3.95 -5.91
N ASN A 90 5.03 -3.97 -4.99
CA ASN A 90 5.27 -3.83 -3.56
C ASN A 90 5.56 -5.19 -2.91
N PHE A 91 6.82 -5.59 -2.73
CA PHE A 91 7.15 -6.94 -2.25
C PHE A 91 7.09 -7.11 -0.71
N HIS A 92 6.92 -6.03 0.05
CA HIS A 92 6.84 -6.10 1.52
C HIS A 92 5.50 -6.60 2.03
N ASN A 93 4.45 -6.42 1.24
CA ASN A 93 3.18 -7.08 1.46
C ASN A 93 3.34 -8.53 1.00
N GLY A 94 3.47 -9.46 1.95
CA GLY A 94 3.63 -10.88 1.66
C GLY A 94 2.52 -11.41 0.76
N TYR A 95 2.81 -12.45 -0.02
CA TYR A 95 1.90 -13.04 -1.02
C TYR A 95 0.47 -13.21 -0.50
N GLU A 96 0.30 -13.74 0.71
CA GLU A 96 -1.03 -13.97 1.28
C GLU A 96 -1.84 -12.68 1.49
N GLU A 97 -1.19 -11.60 1.90
CA GLU A 97 -1.87 -10.33 2.15
C GLU A 97 -2.36 -9.69 0.85
N LYS A 98 -1.55 -9.79 -0.21
CA LYS A 98 -1.95 -9.36 -1.56
C LYS A 98 -3.12 -10.16 -2.10
N VAL A 99 -3.06 -11.48 -1.97
CA VAL A 99 -4.14 -12.36 -2.42
C VAL A 99 -5.43 -12.05 -1.67
N ARG A 100 -5.35 -11.84 -0.34
CA ARG A 100 -6.53 -11.44 0.46
C ARG A 100 -7.11 -10.10 0.02
N ALA A 101 -6.28 -9.09 -0.20
CA ALA A 101 -6.76 -7.78 -0.66
C ALA A 101 -7.39 -7.86 -2.06
N PHE A 102 -6.74 -8.58 -2.98
CA PHE A 102 -7.27 -8.75 -4.34
C PHE A 102 -8.60 -9.49 -4.34
N GLU A 103 -8.69 -10.55 -3.55
CA GLU A 103 -9.94 -11.30 -3.40
C GLU A 103 -11.05 -10.44 -2.79
N ARG A 104 -10.74 -9.62 -1.77
CA ARG A 104 -11.69 -8.69 -1.16
C ARG A 104 -12.27 -7.73 -2.20
N GLU A 105 -11.42 -7.10 -3.01
CA GLU A 105 -11.86 -6.20 -4.08
C GLU A 105 -12.72 -6.91 -5.12
N MET A 106 -12.32 -8.12 -5.54
CA MET A 106 -13.07 -8.92 -6.50
C MET A 106 -14.48 -9.26 -5.98
N ILE A 107 -14.59 -9.62 -4.70
CA ILE A 107 -15.88 -9.90 -4.06
C ILE A 107 -16.72 -8.62 -3.91
N LEU A 108 -16.12 -7.50 -3.52
CA LEU A 108 -16.82 -6.21 -3.43
C LEU A 108 -17.37 -5.77 -4.79
N ALA A 109 -16.56 -5.85 -5.84
CA ALA A 109 -16.99 -5.51 -7.19
C ALA A 109 -18.18 -6.38 -7.65
N ALA A 110 -18.12 -7.69 -7.39
CA ALA A 110 -19.21 -8.60 -7.72
C ALA A 110 -20.49 -8.29 -6.95
N LEU A 111 -20.40 -7.98 -5.66
CA LEU A 111 -21.55 -7.59 -4.84
C LEU A 111 -22.14 -6.25 -5.28
N ASN A 112 -21.30 -5.26 -5.60
CA ASN A 112 -21.77 -3.96 -6.10
C ASN A 112 -22.48 -4.09 -7.44
N GLN A 113 -22.02 -4.98 -8.33
CA GLN A 113 -22.65 -5.22 -9.62
C GLN A 113 -23.99 -5.98 -9.51
N THR A 114 -24.23 -6.66 -8.39
CA THR A 114 -25.45 -7.44 -8.15
C THR A 114 -26.33 -6.87 -7.03
N ASP A 115 -26.15 -5.60 -6.68
CA ASP A 115 -26.89 -4.90 -5.62
C ASP A 115 -26.90 -5.66 -4.27
N GLY A 116 -25.77 -6.28 -3.93
CA GLY A 116 -25.58 -7.06 -2.71
C GLY A 116 -26.15 -8.48 -2.76
N ASN A 117 -26.69 -8.94 -3.88
CA ASN A 117 -27.18 -10.31 -4.02
C ASN A 117 -26.02 -11.31 -4.08
N GLN A 118 -25.79 -12.01 -2.95
CA GLN A 118 -24.69 -12.98 -2.79
C GLN A 118 -24.77 -14.16 -3.77
N SER A 119 -25.96 -14.69 -4.05
CA SER A 119 -26.13 -15.80 -5.00
C SER A 119 -25.79 -15.35 -6.43
N ALA A 120 -26.14 -14.12 -6.79
CA ALA A 120 -25.79 -13.54 -8.09
C ALA A 120 -24.30 -13.21 -8.19
N ALA A 121 -23.69 -12.63 -7.14
CA ALA A 121 -22.26 -12.34 -7.09
C ALA A 121 -21.42 -13.63 -7.18
N ALA A 122 -21.85 -14.70 -6.51
CA ALA A 122 -21.19 -16.00 -6.58
C ALA A 122 -21.22 -16.57 -8.01
N ARG A 123 -22.35 -16.44 -8.71
CA ARG A 123 -22.46 -16.83 -10.13
C ARG A 123 -21.53 -16.01 -11.03
N LEU A 124 -21.44 -14.70 -10.79
CA LEU A 124 -20.55 -13.80 -11.54
C LEU A 124 -19.07 -14.17 -11.37
N LEU A 125 -18.69 -14.61 -10.17
CA LEU A 125 -17.35 -15.10 -9.84
C LEU A 125 -17.15 -16.60 -10.12
N ALA A 126 -18.08 -17.24 -10.82
CA ALA A 126 -18.03 -18.67 -11.16
C ALA A 126 -17.81 -19.60 -9.94
N MET A 127 -18.42 -19.28 -8.80
CA MET A 127 -18.33 -20.08 -7.57
C MET A 127 -19.70 -20.32 -6.93
N THR A 128 -19.75 -21.25 -5.97
CA THR A 128 -20.98 -21.51 -5.21
C THR A 128 -21.21 -20.43 -4.14
N GLU A 129 -22.47 -20.15 -3.80
CA GLU A 129 -22.82 -19.20 -2.72
C GLU A 129 -22.17 -19.58 -1.39
N ARG A 130 -22.10 -20.88 -1.09
CA ARG A 130 -21.42 -21.40 0.11
C ARG A 130 -19.92 -21.06 0.10
N HIS A 131 -19.26 -21.17 -1.05
CA HIS A 131 -17.86 -20.81 -1.18
C HIS A 131 -17.67 -19.29 -0.97
N LEU A 132 -18.48 -18.46 -1.62
CA LEU A 132 -18.45 -17.01 -1.46
C LEU A 132 -18.61 -16.57 0.00
N ARG A 133 -19.63 -17.11 0.71
CA ARG A 133 -19.87 -16.80 2.13
C ARG A 133 -18.67 -17.15 3.01
N SER A 134 -18.06 -18.30 2.79
CA SER A 134 -16.86 -18.70 3.54
C SER A 134 -15.67 -17.77 3.29
N ARG A 135 -15.50 -17.26 2.06
CA ARG A 135 -14.46 -16.25 1.76
C ARG A 135 -14.77 -14.91 2.43
N MET A 136 -16.00 -14.42 2.35
CA MET A 136 -16.42 -13.18 3.01
C MET A 136 -16.18 -13.22 4.53
N GLU A 137 -16.52 -14.33 5.19
CA GLU A 137 -16.27 -14.52 6.62
C GLU A 137 -14.77 -14.48 6.95
N LYS A 138 -13.94 -15.19 6.18
CA LYS A 138 -12.47 -15.19 6.34
C LYS A 138 -11.84 -13.80 6.11
N LEU A 139 -12.45 -12.97 5.26
CA LEU A 139 -12.00 -11.62 4.94
C LEU A 139 -12.60 -10.55 5.86
N GLY A 140 -13.44 -10.94 6.84
CA GLY A 140 -14.10 -10.02 7.77
C GLY A 140 -15.11 -9.09 7.11
N MET A 141 -15.70 -9.52 5.99
CA MET A 141 -16.72 -8.78 5.25
C MET A 141 -18.09 -9.18 5.82
N LYS A 142 -18.72 -8.28 6.58
CA LYS A 142 -20.09 -8.45 7.10
C LYS A 142 -21.07 -7.68 6.25
#